data_AF-A0A8T4RRM8-F1
#
_entry.id   AF-A0A8T4RRM8-F1
#
_cell.length_a   1.000
_cell.length_b   1.000
_cell.length_c   1.000
_cell.angle_alpha   90.00
_cell.angle_beta   90.00
_cell.angle_gamma   90.00
#
_symmetry.space_group_name_H-M   'P 1'
#
loop_
_entity.id
_entity.type
_entity.pdbx_description
1 polymer ?
#
loop_
_entity_poly.entity_id
_entity_poly.type
_entity_poly.pdbx_seq_one_letter_code
_entity_poly.pdbx_strand_id
1 'polypeptide(L)'
;MKEAGETDGIISSFSALSASEKAELIASLALILKEDVSQEKKEGAPLSIFDNERLSCLESVVKYMKENEGMKFSKIASALNRSGKTIWATYQKAAEKMPIPFSVSDSKMRIPFSNFSNREFTPLESLVSFLKDKGMSNHEAAVAIRRDDRTVWTVWDRVKRKRGLK
;
A
#
# COMPACT_ATOMS: atom_id res chain seq x y z
N MET A 1 32.21 -0.54 24.24
CA MET A 1 31.81 0.55 25.15
C MET A 1 32.35 1.87 24.60
N LYS A 2 31.60 2.58 23.74
CA LYS A 2 32.05 3.90 23.21
C LYS A 2 30.91 4.89 22.88
N GLU A 3 29.63 4.55 23.09
CA GLU A 3 28.50 5.42 22.70
C GLU A 3 28.09 6.46 23.77
N ALA A 4 28.50 6.29 25.03
CA ALA A 4 28.02 7.15 26.12
C ALA A 4 28.56 8.60 26.11
N GLY A 5 29.69 8.87 25.42
CA GLY A 5 30.31 10.21 25.44
C GLY A 5 29.78 11.18 24.38
N GLU A 6 29.12 10.68 23.34
CA GLU A 6 28.71 11.49 22.18
C GLU A 6 27.35 12.17 22.43
N THR A 7 26.44 11.50 23.14
CA THR A 7 25.13 12.05 23.51
C THR A 7 25.21 13.19 24.52
N ASP A 8 26.15 13.12 25.47
CA ASP A 8 26.33 14.13 26.53
C ASP A 8 26.92 15.45 25.98
N GLY A 9 27.79 15.37 24.95
CA GLY A 9 28.31 16.54 24.25
C GLY A 9 27.23 17.30 23.47
N ILE A 10 26.28 16.58 22.88
CA ILE A 10 25.18 17.17 22.13
C ILE A 10 24.18 17.85 23.07
N ILE A 11 23.84 17.21 24.20
CA ILE A 11 22.88 17.75 25.18
C ILE A 11 23.45 18.98 25.90
N SER A 12 24.74 18.98 26.24
CA SER A 12 25.41 20.14 26.84
C SER A 12 25.46 21.32 25.86
N SER A 13 25.77 21.08 24.59
CA SER A 13 25.79 22.12 23.55
C SER A 13 24.40 22.71 23.29
N PHE A 14 23.35 21.87 23.29
CA PHE A 14 21.97 22.35 23.14
C PHE A 14 21.50 23.17 24.35
N SER A 15 21.85 22.74 25.57
CA SER A 15 21.42 23.44 26.78
C SER A 15 22.06 24.83 26.93
N ALA A 16 23.27 25.02 26.39
CA ALA A 16 23.99 26.29 26.37
C ALA A 16 23.41 27.35 25.39
N LEU A 17 22.52 26.98 24.48
CA LEU A 17 21.91 27.91 23.52
C LEU A 17 20.89 28.85 24.17
N SER A 18 20.74 30.05 23.61
CA SER A 18 19.67 30.99 23.97
C SER A 18 18.29 30.47 23.56
N ALA A 19 17.23 31.07 24.11
CA ALA A 19 15.86 30.65 23.80
C ALA A 19 15.51 30.82 22.30
N SER A 20 16.06 31.84 21.63
CA SER A 20 15.84 32.09 20.20
C SER A 20 16.51 31.03 19.34
N GLU A 21 17.77 30.69 19.63
CA GLU A 21 18.53 29.68 18.90
C GLU A 21 17.94 28.28 19.08
N LYS A 22 17.45 27.96 20.29
CA LYS A 22 16.69 26.73 20.54
C LYS A 22 15.43 26.66 19.69
N ALA A 23 14.68 27.75 19.60
CA ALA A 23 13.46 27.80 18.80
C ALA A 23 13.75 27.62 17.31
N GLU A 24 14.80 28.26 16.79
CA GLU A 24 15.26 28.11 15.41
C GLU A 24 15.70 26.67 15.10
N LEU A 25 16.49 26.05 15.99
CA LEU A 25 16.95 24.67 15.83
C LEU A 25 15.77 23.68 15.85
N ILE A 26 14.83 23.86 16.78
CA ILE A 26 13.60 23.05 16.85
C ILE A 26 12.77 23.24 15.58
N ALA A 27 12.66 24.46 15.04
CA ALA A 27 11.92 24.73 13.82
C ALA A 27 12.58 24.07 12.59
N SER A 28 13.90 24.14 12.47
CA SER A 28 14.64 23.45 11.40
C SER A 28 14.55 21.93 11.54
N LEU A 29 14.65 21.41 12.76
CA LEU A 29 14.51 19.98 13.03
C LEU A 29 13.07 19.51 12.72
N ALA A 30 12.06 20.32 13.06
CA ALA A 30 10.67 20.02 12.74
C ALA A 30 10.39 20.07 11.22
N LEU A 31 11.10 20.90 10.45
CA LEU A 31 11.03 20.90 8.99
C LEU A 31 11.67 19.64 8.40
N ILE A 32 12.87 19.28 8.86
CA ILE A 32 13.57 18.05 8.46
C ILE A 32 12.74 16.81 8.82
N LEU A 33 12.18 16.76 10.03
CA LEU A 33 11.29 15.69 10.45
C LEU A 33 9.97 15.71 9.67
N LYS A 34 9.44 16.86 9.23
CA LYS A 34 8.29 16.89 8.32
C LYS A 34 8.63 16.33 6.94
N GLU A 35 9.84 16.57 6.44
CA GLU A 35 10.33 15.98 5.18
C GLU A 35 10.59 14.47 5.31
N ASP A 36 11.11 13.99 6.44
CA ASP A 36 11.30 12.54 6.69
C ASP A 36 10.01 11.81 7.09
N VAL A 37 9.06 12.48 7.75
CA VAL A 37 7.69 11.98 7.99
C VAL A 37 6.84 12.07 6.72
N SER A 38 7.36 12.68 5.65
CA SER A 38 6.84 12.56 4.29
C SER A 38 7.35 11.31 3.56
N GLN A 39 7.89 10.30 4.28
CA GLN A 39 7.59 8.93 3.90
C GLN A 39 6.08 8.74 4.07
N GLU A 40 5.33 9.04 3.00
CA GLU A 40 3.89 8.76 2.90
C GLU A 40 3.61 7.48 3.67
N LYS A 41 2.77 7.56 4.69
CA LYS A 41 2.15 6.40 5.32
C LYS A 41 1.62 5.58 4.14
N LYS A 42 2.34 4.54 3.70
CA LYS A 42 2.11 3.88 2.40
C LYS A 42 0.73 3.24 2.44
N GLU A 43 -0.31 4.01 2.12
CA GLU A 43 -1.70 3.60 2.09
C GLU A 43 -1.79 2.54 0.99
N GLY A 44 -1.72 1.28 1.40
CA GLY A 44 -1.56 0.18 0.48
C GLY A 44 -1.73 -1.18 1.14
N ALA A 45 -2.12 -2.13 0.31
CA ALA A 45 -2.32 -3.51 0.69
C ALA A 45 -1.00 -4.30 0.62
N PRO A 46 -0.65 -5.08 1.65
CA PRO A 46 0.36 -6.13 1.57
C PRO A 46 0.09 -7.10 0.40
N LEU A 47 1.10 -7.53 -0.34
CA LEU A 47 0.92 -8.46 -1.47
C LEU A 47 0.24 -9.76 -1.05
N SER A 48 0.47 -10.20 0.19
CA SER A 48 -0.10 -11.41 0.78
C SER A 48 -1.63 -11.44 0.81
N ILE A 49 -2.33 -10.28 0.76
CA ILE A 49 -3.81 -10.28 0.72
C ILE A 49 -4.36 -10.86 -0.60
N PHE A 50 -3.52 -10.96 -1.63
CA PHE A 50 -3.87 -11.51 -2.93
C PHE A 50 -3.50 -12.99 -3.07
N ASP A 51 -2.75 -13.56 -2.12
CA ASP A 51 -2.44 -14.99 -2.06
C ASP A 51 -3.64 -15.79 -1.54
N ASN A 52 -4.74 -15.74 -2.28
CA ASN A 52 -5.92 -16.56 -2.00
C ASN A 52 -6.77 -16.77 -3.27
N GLU A 53 -7.48 -17.90 -3.31
CA GLU A 53 -8.35 -18.27 -4.44
C GLU A 53 -9.80 -17.86 -4.22
N ARG A 54 -10.18 -17.54 -2.97
CA ARG A 54 -11.56 -17.28 -2.58
C ARG A 54 -12.05 -15.92 -3.02
N LEU A 55 -11.18 -14.91 -2.95
CA LEU A 55 -11.51 -13.52 -3.21
C LEU A 55 -10.95 -13.08 -4.56
N SER A 56 -11.76 -12.28 -5.26
CA SER A 56 -11.27 -11.47 -6.37
C SER A 56 -10.34 -10.36 -5.86
N CYS A 57 -9.55 -9.77 -6.76
CA CYS A 57 -8.62 -8.70 -6.41
C CYS A 57 -9.33 -7.51 -5.71
N LEU A 58 -10.51 -7.09 -6.19
CA LEU A 58 -11.25 -6.01 -5.55
C LEU A 58 -11.82 -6.41 -4.18
N GLU A 59 -12.32 -7.64 -4.05
CA GLU A 59 -12.81 -8.18 -2.79
C GLU A 59 -11.69 -8.19 -1.73
N SER A 60 -10.48 -8.64 -2.10
CA SER A 60 -9.31 -8.59 -1.22
C SER A 60 -9.01 -7.17 -0.74
N VAL A 61 -8.90 -6.21 -1.67
CA VAL A 61 -8.57 -4.81 -1.33
C VAL A 61 -9.63 -4.21 -0.42
N VAL A 62 -10.91 -4.33 -0.78
CA VAL A 62 -12.01 -3.73 -0.01
C VAL A 62 -12.12 -4.35 1.39
N LYS A 63 -11.99 -5.68 1.50
CA LYS A 63 -12.02 -6.36 2.80
C LYS A 63 -10.85 -5.95 3.69
N TYR A 64 -9.63 -5.90 3.15
CA TYR A 64 -8.44 -5.45 3.88
C TYR A 64 -8.60 -4.00 4.37
N MET A 65 -9.01 -3.08 3.50
CA MET A 65 -9.25 -1.68 3.88
C MET A 65 -10.31 -1.54 4.97
N LYS A 66 -11.33 -2.41 4.95
CA LYS A 66 -12.44 -2.35 5.91
C LYS A 66 -12.07 -2.96 7.27
N GLU A 67 -11.47 -4.14 7.28
CA GLU A 67 -11.28 -4.94 8.50
C GLU A 67 -9.90 -4.74 9.12
N ASN A 68 -8.84 -4.69 8.31
CA ASN A 68 -7.47 -4.53 8.80
C ASN A 68 -7.10 -3.05 9.01
N GLU A 69 -7.56 -2.16 8.13
CA GLU A 69 -7.27 -0.70 8.23
C GLU A 69 -8.42 0.10 8.87
N GLY A 70 -9.56 -0.54 9.17
CA GLY A 70 -10.69 0.09 9.87
C GLY A 70 -11.41 1.21 9.10
N MET A 71 -11.23 1.31 7.78
CA MET A 71 -11.76 2.44 7.00
C MET A 71 -13.28 2.44 6.88
N LYS A 72 -13.88 3.64 6.80
CA LYS A 72 -15.30 3.82 6.47
C LYS A 72 -15.54 3.54 4.98
N PHE A 73 -16.69 2.97 4.62
CA PHE A 73 -17.02 2.68 3.21
C PHE A 73 -16.96 3.91 2.29
N SER A 74 -17.31 5.10 2.79
CA SER A 74 -17.18 6.35 2.05
C SER A 74 -15.72 6.72 1.74
N LYS A 75 -14.80 6.48 2.69
CA LYS A 75 -13.36 6.68 2.47
C LYS A 75 -12.84 5.68 1.43
N ILE A 76 -13.23 4.40 1.54
CA ILE A 76 -12.84 3.35 0.58
C ILE A 76 -13.35 3.68 -0.83
N ALA A 77 -14.62 4.12 -0.94
CA ALA A 77 -15.25 4.53 -2.19
C ALA A 77 -14.46 5.66 -2.87
N SER A 78 -14.09 6.68 -2.10
CA SER A 78 -13.30 7.82 -2.58
C SER A 78 -11.89 7.38 -3.02
N ALA A 79 -11.20 6.60 -2.18
CA ALA A 79 -9.84 6.13 -2.45
C ALA A 79 -9.75 5.24 -3.70
N LEU A 80 -10.75 4.39 -3.92
CA LEU A 80 -10.80 3.48 -5.07
C LEU A 80 -11.57 4.06 -6.27
N ASN A 81 -11.99 5.33 -6.23
CA ASN A 81 -12.81 5.95 -7.26
C ASN A 81 -14.01 5.08 -7.70
N ARG A 82 -14.76 4.56 -6.72
CA ARG A 82 -15.91 3.65 -6.93
C ARG A 82 -17.10 4.11 -6.12
N SER A 83 -18.31 3.77 -6.58
CA SER A 83 -19.52 4.12 -5.84
C SER A 83 -19.57 3.41 -4.47
N GLY A 84 -20.16 4.06 -3.46
CA GLY A 84 -20.37 3.44 -2.15
C GLY A 84 -21.18 2.14 -2.21
N LYS A 85 -22.15 2.05 -3.15
CA LYS A 85 -22.94 0.83 -3.40
C LYS A 85 -22.05 -0.32 -3.85
N THR A 86 -21.12 -0.05 -4.78
CA THR A 86 -20.15 -1.04 -5.27
C THR A 86 -19.24 -1.53 -4.14
N ILE A 87 -18.71 -0.61 -3.33
CA ILE A 87 -17.84 -0.97 -2.20
C ILE A 87 -18.58 -1.82 -1.19
N TRP A 88 -19.79 -1.42 -0.78
CA TRP A 88 -20.59 -2.17 0.17
C TRP A 88 -20.90 -3.58 -0.34
N ALA A 89 -21.41 -3.72 -1.56
CA ALA A 89 -21.73 -5.03 -2.14
C ALA A 89 -20.49 -5.93 -2.29
N THR A 90 -19.35 -5.34 -2.66
CA THR A 90 -18.07 -6.06 -2.75
C THR A 90 -17.63 -6.57 -1.38
N TYR A 91 -17.72 -5.73 -0.35
CA TYR A 91 -17.40 -6.12 1.02
C TYR A 91 -18.29 -7.26 1.50
N GLN A 92 -19.62 -7.18 1.31
CA GLN A 92 -20.54 -8.23 1.75
C GLN A 92 -20.16 -9.59 1.14
N LYS A 93 -19.92 -9.64 -0.17
CA LYS A 93 -19.47 -10.86 -0.85
C LYS A 93 -18.12 -11.36 -0.33
N ALA A 94 -17.18 -10.46 -0.06
CA ALA A 94 -15.87 -10.82 0.47
C ALA A 94 -15.97 -11.41 1.89
N ALA A 95 -16.78 -10.80 2.76
CA ALA A 95 -17.02 -11.25 4.11
C ALA A 95 -17.75 -12.60 4.15
N GLU A 96 -18.68 -12.85 3.22
CA GLU A 96 -19.34 -14.15 3.07
C GLU A 96 -18.35 -15.25 2.63
N LYS A 97 -17.55 -14.98 1.60
CA LYS A 97 -16.56 -15.94 1.05
C LYS A 97 -15.42 -16.23 2.04
N MET A 98 -15.06 -15.23 2.84
CA MET A 98 -13.97 -15.30 3.81
C MET A 98 -14.34 -14.50 5.08
N PRO A 99 -14.94 -15.15 6.09
CA PRO A 99 -15.44 -14.47 7.30
C PRO A 99 -14.34 -13.92 8.21
N ILE A 100 -13.12 -14.46 8.11
CA ILE A 100 -12.00 -14.09 8.97
C ILE A 100 -11.20 -12.95 8.31
N PRO A 101 -10.71 -11.95 9.07
CA PRO A 101 -9.77 -10.95 8.56
C PRO A 101 -8.47 -11.56 8.04
N PHE A 102 -7.74 -10.81 7.22
CA PHE A 102 -6.42 -11.26 6.76
C PHE A 102 -5.45 -11.35 7.95
N SER A 103 -4.77 -12.49 8.07
CA SER A 103 -3.58 -12.61 8.91
C SER A 103 -2.40 -12.04 8.13
N VAL A 104 -1.98 -10.83 8.48
CA VAL A 104 -0.98 -10.08 7.73
C VAL A 104 0.30 -10.04 8.53
N SER A 105 1.34 -10.72 8.04
CA SER A 105 2.72 -10.43 8.41
C SER A 105 3.22 -9.27 7.56
N ASP A 106 4.16 -8.47 8.07
CA ASP A 106 4.75 -7.35 7.34
C ASP A 106 5.38 -7.84 6.03
N SER A 107 4.63 -7.71 4.93
CA SER A 107 5.11 -8.11 3.61
C SER A 107 6.06 -7.02 3.10
N LYS A 108 7.24 -7.42 2.60
CA LYS A 108 8.22 -6.50 1.99
C LYS A 108 7.64 -5.63 0.86
N MET A 109 6.55 -6.07 0.22
CA MET A 109 5.91 -5.38 -0.89
C MET A 109 4.47 -4.99 -0.56
N ARG A 110 4.19 -3.68 -0.55
CA ARG A 110 2.84 -3.13 -0.46
C ARG A 110 2.43 -2.49 -1.78
N ILE A 111 1.18 -2.70 -2.18
CA ILE A 111 0.58 -2.17 -3.39
C ILE A 111 -0.26 -0.95 -2.99
N PRO A 112 0.06 0.26 -3.47
CA PRO A 112 -0.70 1.47 -3.14
C PRO A 112 -2.18 1.34 -3.51
N PHE A 113 -3.09 1.85 -2.68
CA PHE A 113 -4.52 1.82 -3.02
C PHE A 113 -4.85 2.65 -4.27
N SER A 114 -4.06 3.69 -4.54
CA SER A 114 -4.12 4.49 -5.77
C SER A 114 -3.94 3.65 -7.04
N ASN A 115 -3.23 2.51 -6.97
CA ASN A 115 -3.09 1.59 -8.10
C ASN A 115 -4.45 1.04 -8.59
N PHE A 116 -5.44 0.98 -7.70
CA PHE A 116 -6.77 0.47 -7.99
C PHE A 116 -7.78 1.57 -8.33
N SER A 117 -7.42 2.85 -8.27
CA SER A 117 -8.36 3.97 -8.53
C SER A 117 -8.57 4.23 -10.02
N ASN A 118 -7.60 3.91 -10.88
CA ASN A 118 -7.77 4.02 -12.32
C ASN A 118 -8.79 2.97 -12.83
N ARG A 119 -9.89 3.45 -13.42
CA ARG A 119 -10.99 2.61 -13.92
C ARG A 119 -10.79 2.09 -15.34
N GLU A 120 -9.77 2.56 -16.06
CA GLU A 120 -9.38 2.01 -17.38
C GLU A 120 -8.89 0.57 -17.26
N PHE A 121 -8.30 0.23 -16.10
CA PHE A 121 -7.84 -1.10 -15.76
C PHE A 121 -8.81 -1.76 -14.79
N THR A 122 -9.06 -3.05 -15.00
CA THR A 122 -9.69 -3.88 -13.97
C THR A 122 -8.76 -3.99 -12.76
N PRO A 123 -9.29 -4.27 -11.55
CA PRO A 123 -8.44 -4.44 -10.37
C PRO A 123 -7.31 -5.46 -10.55
N LEU A 124 -7.57 -6.57 -11.23
CA LEU A 124 -6.54 -7.58 -11.53
C LEU A 124 -5.52 -7.08 -12.57
N GLU A 125 -5.94 -6.34 -13.59
CA GLU A 125 -5.03 -5.68 -14.52
C GLU A 125 -4.13 -4.68 -13.80
N SER A 126 -4.68 -3.84 -12.92
CA SER A 126 -3.89 -2.92 -12.08
C SER A 126 -2.87 -3.67 -11.23
N LEU A 127 -3.27 -4.76 -10.55
CA LEU A 127 -2.36 -5.55 -9.72
C LEU A 127 -1.24 -6.18 -10.56
N VAL A 128 -1.58 -6.89 -11.63
CA VAL A 128 -0.59 -7.53 -12.52
C VAL A 128 0.34 -6.47 -13.10
N SER A 129 -0.20 -5.35 -13.56
CA SER A 129 0.59 -4.25 -14.09
C SER A 129 1.63 -3.75 -13.09
N PHE A 130 1.23 -3.54 -11.83
CA PHE A 130 2.16 -3.12 -10.77
C PHE A 130 3.28 -4.15 -10.55
N LEU A 131 2.96 -5.45 -10.52
CA LEU A 131 3.96 -6.51 -10.34
C LEU A 131 4.93 -6.59 -11.52
N LYS A 132 4.43 -6.42 -12.75
CA LYS A 132 5.24 -6.38 -13.97
C LYS A 132 6.15 -5.16 -14.01
N ASP A 133 5.66 -4.00 -13.58
CA ASP A 133 6.46 -2.77 -13.46
C ASP A 133 7.56 -2.90 -12.38
N LYS A 134 7.37 -3.80 -11.39
CA LYS A 134 8.41 -4.20 -10.42
C LYS A 134 9.37 -5.28 -10.94
N GLY A 135 9.27 -5.66 -12.21
CA GLY A 135 10.19 -6.60 -12.85
C GLY A 135 9.87 -8.08 -12.63
N MET A 136 8.73 -8.43 -12.03
CA MET A 136 8.37 -9.83 -11.82
C MET A 136 8.09 -10.55 -13.15
N SER A 137 8.58 -11.77 -13.27
CA SER A 137 8.18 -12.70 -14.33
C SER A 137 6.69 -13.07 -14.20
N ASN A 138 6.12 -13.66 -15.27
CA ASN A 138 4.71 -14.09 -15.21
C ASN A 138 4.52 -15.18 -14.14
N HIS A 139 5.50 -16.08 -14.01
CA HIS A 139 5.47 -17.16 -13.03
C HIS A 139 5.53 -16.62 -11.60
N GLU A 140 6.48 -15.73 -11.29
CA GLU A 140 6.58 -15.13 -9.96
C GLU A 140 5.31 -14.36 -9.58
N ALA A 141 4.74 -13.58 -10.52
CA ALA A 141 3.51 -12.85 -10.28
C ALA A 141 2.33 -13.80 -10.05
N ALA A 142 2.23 -14.87 -10.83
CA ALA A 142 1.18 -15.89 -10.72
C ALA A 142 1.22 -16.62 -9.37
N VAL A 143 2.41 -17.04 -8.94
CA VAL A 143 2.64 -17.64 -7.61
C VAL A 143 2.25 -16.65 -6.51
N ALA A 144 2.69 -15.39 -6.61
CA ALA A 144 2.44 -14.40 -5.57
C ALA A 144 0.96 -14.02 -5.35
N ILE A 145 0.12 -14.14 -6.39
CA ILE A 145 -1.31 -13.82 -6.32
C ILE A 145 -2.20 -15.06 -6.44
N ARG A 146 -1.59 -16.24 -6.34
CA ARG A 146 -2.24 -17.56 -6.47
C ARG A 146 -3.16 -17.64 -7.69
N ARG A 147 -2.58 -17.41 -8.87
CA ARG A 147 -3.25 -17.54 -10.18
C ARG A 147 -2.43 -18.41 -11.10
N ASP A 148 -3.06 -18.86 -12.18
CA ASP A 148 -2.39 -19.58 -13.24
C ASP A 148 -1.54 -18.63 -14.10
N ASP A 149 -0.38 -19.11 -14.55
CA ASP A 149 0.57 -18.35 -15.39
C ASP A 149 -0.10 -17.80 -16.66
N ARG A 150 -1.04 -18.54 -17.27
CA ARG A 150 -1.78 -18.11 -18.47
C ARG A 150 -2.74 -16.98 -18.15
N THR A 151 -3.27 -16.93 -16.93
CA THR A 151 -4.12 -15.82 -16.48
C THR A 151 -3.29 -14.55 -16.38
N VAL A 152 -2.12 -14.62 -15.72
CA VAL A 152 -1.21 -13.46 -15.62
C VAL A 152 -0.74 -13.00 -16.99
N TRP A 153 -0.37 -13.93 -17.87
CA TRP A 153 0.02 -13.60 -19.25
C TRP A 153 -1.11 -12.88 -20.00
N THR A 154 -2.33 -13.42 -19.97
CA THR A 154 -3.49 -12.83 -20.67
C THR A 154 -3.82 -11.44 -20.14
N VAL A 155 -3.77 -11.26 -18.81
CA VAL A 155 -4.02 -9.97 -18.17
C VAL A 155 -2.93 -8.97 -18.55
N TRP A 156 -1.66 -9.37 -18.50
CA TRP A 156 -0.55 -8.51 -18.91
C TRP A 156 -0.63 -8.12 -20.38
N ASP A 157 -0.99 -9.04 -21.27
CA ASP A 157 -1.20 -8.73 -22.69
C ASP A 157 -2.27 -7.65 -22.91
N ARG A 158 -3.39 -7.74 -22.18
CA ARG A 158 -4.43 -6.69 -22.21
C ARG A 158 -3.91 -5.35 -21.70
N VAL A 159 -3.12 -5.37 -20.62
CA VAL A 159 -2.49 -4.16 -20.07
C VAL A 159 -1.55 -3.53 -21.09
N LYS A 160 -0.70 -4.31 -21.76
CA LYS A 160 0.18 -3.81 -22.81
C LYS A 160 -0.59 -3.11 -23.92
N ARG A 161 -1.66 -3.74 -24.41
CA ARG A 161 -2.55 -3.14 -25.44
C ARG A 161 -3.16 -1.82 -24.97
N LYS A 162 -3.65 -1.76 -23.73
CA LYS A 162 -4.20 -0.52 -23.14
C LYS A 162 -3.14 0.58 -22.97
N ARG A 163 -1.90 0.21 -22.67
CA ARG A 163 -0.76 1.13 -22.54
C ARG A 163 -0.11 1.51 -23.89
N GLY A 164 -0.55 0.92 -25.00
CA GLY A 164 0.09 1.12 -26.30
C GLY A 164 1.49 0.48 -26.41
N LEU A 165 1.81 -0.46 -25.53
CA LEU A 165 3.06 -1.23 -25.59
C LEU A 165 2.91 -2.33 -26.64
N LYS A 166 3.85 -2.40 -27.59
CA LYS A 166 3.95 -3.48 -28.58
C LYS A 166 4.44 -4.77 -27.92
#